data_AF-A0A2N2FVJ1-F1
#
_entry.id   AF-A0A2N2FVJ1-F1
#
_cell.length_a   1.000
_cell.length_b   1.000
_cell.length_c   1.000
_cell.angle_alpha   90.00
_cell.angle_beta   90.00
_cell.angle_gamma   90.00
#
_symmetry.space_group_name_H-M   'P 1'
#
loop_
_entity.id
_entity.type
_entity.pdbx_description
1 polymer ?
#
loop_
_entity_poly.entity_id
_entity_poly.type
_entity_poly.pdbx_seq_one_letter_code
_entity_poly.pdbx_strand_id
1 'polypeptide(L)' 'MSHIETTRLNDLIALKIGAIKEFARTMSVDSELQELETLIAELEKATAELKTTLEAIPHHPS' A
#
# COMPACT_ATOMS: atom_id res chain seq x y z
N MET A 1 -9.31 20.73 -1.83
CA MET A 1 -9.09 19.67 -2.83
C MET A 1 -10.16 19.75 -3.90
N SER A 2 -9.77 19.69 -5.17
CA SER A 2 -10.70 19.50 -6.28
C SER A 2 -11.14 18.04 -6.37
N HIS A 3 -12.31 17.77 -6.95
CA HIS A 3 -12.78 16.40 -7.21
C HIS A 3 -11.75 15.54 -7.96
N ILE A 4 -10.93 16.15 -8.82
CA ILE A 4 -9.87 15.48 -9.58
C ILE A 4 -8.73 14.99 -8.66
N GLU A 5 -8.38 15.78 -7.65
CA GLU A 5 -7.35 15.41 -6.66
C GLU A 5 -7.84 14.26 -5.78
N THR A 6 -9.12 14.28 -5.38
CA THR A 6 -9.75 13.20 -4.61
C THR A 6 -9.86 11.90 -5.41
N THR A 7 -10.25 11.96 -6.69
CA THR A 7 -10.30 10.76 -7.55
C THR A 7 -8.91 10.14 -7.75
N ARG A 8 -7.89 10.94 -8.05
CA ARG A 8 -6.51 10.44 -8.20
C ARG A 8 -5.97 9.80 -6.92
N LEU A 9 -6.31 10.37 -5.77
CA LEU A 9 -5.93 9.81 -4.48
C LEU A 9 -6.62 8.45 -4.25
N ASN A 10 -7.91 8.35 -4.55
CA ASN A 10 -8.65 7.09 -4.45
C ASN A 10 -8.08 6.01 -5.37
N ASP A 11 -7.72 6.37 -6.60
CA ASP A 11 -7.10 5.45 -7.56
C ASP A 11 -5.74 4.93 -7.05
N LEU A 12 -4.92 5.81 -6.47
CA LEU A 12 -3.64 5.45 -5.89
C LEU A 12 -3.79 4.51 -4.67
N ILE A 13 -4.77 4.79 -3.80
CA ILE A 13 -5.10 3.92 -2.66
C ILE A 13 -5.55 2.54 -3.15
N ALA A 14 -6.44 2.48 -4.14
CA ALA A 14 -6.92 1.23 -4.72
C ALA A 14 -5.77 0.40 -5.33
N LEU A 15 -4.82 1.05 -6.01
CA LEU A 15 -3.62 0.40 -6.56
C LEU A 15 -2.76 -0.21 -5.46
N LYS A 16 -2.49 0.53 -4.38
CA LYS A 16 -1.68 0.04 -3.25
C LYS A 16 -2.36 -1.12 -2.51
N ILE A 17 -3.69 -1.06 -2.32
CA ILE A 17 -4.47 -2.17 -1.75
C ILE A 17 -4.39 -3.42 -2.64
N GLY A 18 -4.45 -3.25 -3.97
CA GLY A 18 -4.29 -4.34 -4.92
C GLY A 18 -2.94 -5.03 -4.78
N ALA A 19 -1.85 -4.26 -4.72
CA ALA A 19 -0.50 -4.79 -4.53
C ALA A 19 -0.38 -5.58 -3.21
N ILE A 20 -0.89 -5.04 -2.10
CA ILE A 20 -0.87 -5.71 -0.79
C ILE A 20 -1.62 -7.05 -0.83
N LYS A 21 -2.78 -7.10 -1.48
CA LYS A 21 -3.55 -8.34 -1.63
C LYS A 21 -2.87 -9.38 -2.51
N GLU A 22 -2.11 -8.93 -3.50
CA GLU A 22 -1.32 -9.83 -4.36
C GLU A 22 -0.15 -10.41 -3.59
N PHE A 23 0.59 -9.58 -2.86
CA PHE A 23 1.66 -10.00 -1.95
C PHE A 23 1.18 -11.04 -0.93
N ALA A 24 0.06 -10.75 -0.27
CA ALA A 24 -0.53 -11.68 0.71
C ALA A 24 -0.97 -13.01 0.09
N ARG A 25 -1.35 -13.02 -1.20
CA ARG A 25 -1.66 -14.26 -1.93
C ARG A 25 -0.42 -15.05 -2.32
N THR A 26 0.69 -14.38 -2.60
CA THR A 26 1.96 -15.04 -2.95
C THR A 26 2.70 -15.62 -1.75
N MET A 27 2.41 -15.17 -0.52
CA MET A 27 2.94 -15.76 0.70
C MET A 27 2.24 -17.11 0.97
N SER A 28 2.82 -18.20 0.49
CA SER A 28 2.39 -19.57 0.80
C SER A 28 3.02 -20.04 2.12
N VAL A 29 2.37 -20.98 2.81
CA VAL A 29 2.95 -21.68 3.98
C VAL A 29 4.17 -22.53 3.56
N ASP A 30 4.28 -22.83 2.26
CA ASP A 30 5.38 -23.59 1.66
C ASP A 30 6.56 -22.70 1.20
N SER A 31 6.46 -21.37 1.33
CA SER A 31 7.53 -20.45 0.94
C SER A 31 8.74 -20.60 1.87
N GLU A 32 9.94 -20.63 1.28
CA GLU A 32 11.17 -20.66 2.07
C GLU A 32 11.30 -19.38 2.91
N LEU A 33 11.90 -19.48 4.11
CA LEU A 33 12.01 -18.37 5.06
C LEU A 33 12.56 -17.09 4.41
N GLN A 34 13.53 -17.24 3.51
CA GLN A 34 14.16 -16.13 2.78
C GLN A 34 13.22 -15.44 1.78
N GLU A 35 12.31 -16.19 1.16
CA GLU A 35 11.27 -15.64 0.30
C GLU A 35 10.24 -14.88 1.14
N LEU A 36 9.84 -15.43 2.30
CA LEU A 36 8.93 -14.75 3.23
C LEU A 36 9.54 -13.44 3.75
N GLU A 37 10.81 -13.43 4.13
CA GLU A 37 11.53 -12.22 4.56
C GLU A 37 11.56 -11.15 3.46
N THR A 38 11.79 -11.56 2.21
CA THR A 38 11.78 -10.65 1.05
C THR A 38 10.38 -10.06 0.83
N LEU A 39 9.34 -10.90 0.82
CA LEU A 39 7.95 -10.47 0.66
C LEU A 39 7.51 -9.53 1.80
N ILE A 40 7.94 -9.80 3.03
CA ILE A 40 7.67 -8.94 4.19
C ILE A 40 8.33 -7.57 4.00
N ALA A 41 9.60 -7.52 3.61
CA ALA A 41 10.31 -6.25 3.40
C ALA A 41 9.66 -5.40 2.28
N GLU A 42 9.19 -6.03 1.22
CA GLU A 42 8.46 -5.34 0.15
C GLU A 42 7.11 -4.80 0.63
N LEU A 43 6.40 -5.57 1.47
CA LEU A 43 5.14 -5.15 2.08
C LEU A 43 5.32 -3.97 3.04
N GLU A 44 6.37 -3.99 3.88
CA GLU A 44 6.71 -2.91 4.79
C GLU A 44 7.01 -1.60 4.03
N LYS A 45 7.79 -1.70 2.94
CA LYS A 45 8.06 -0.56 2.07
C LYS A 45 6.77 0.00 1.45
N ALA A 46 5.92 -0.85 0.88
CA ALA A 46 4.66 -0.42 0.28
C ALA A 46 3.73 0.25 1.31
N THR A 47 3.73 -0.24 2.54
CA THR A 47 2.94 0.32 3.65
C THR A 47 3.49 1.68 4.09
N ALA A 48 4.82 1.83 4.18
CA ALA A 48 5.45 3.10 4.49
C ALA A 48 5.14 4.18 3.43
N GLU A 49 5.25 3.82 2.14
CA GLU A 49 4.89 4.72 1.04
C GLU A 49 3.42 5.16 1.08
N LEU A 50 2.51 4.23 1.40
CA LEU A 50 1.09 4.53 1.56
C LEU A 50 0.86 5.49 2.73
N LYS A 51 1.51 5.24 3.88
CA LYS A 51 1.42 6.11 5.05
C LYS A 51 1.90 7.53 4.75
N THR A 52 3.07 7.68 4.12
CA THR A 52 3.57 9.00 3.70
C THR A 52 2.61 9.69 2.74
N THR A 53 1.99 8.94 1.83
CA THR A 53 1.00 9.51 0.91
C THR A 53 -0.27 9.98 1.63
N LEU A 54 -0.73 9.23 2.63
CA LEU A 54 -1.88 9.61 3.45
C LEU A 54 -1.58 10.82 4.34
N GLU A 55 -0.38 10.90 4.91
CA GLU A 55 0.08 12.06 5.70
C GLU A 55 0.25 13.32 4.86
N ALA A 56 0.52 13.17 3.55
CA ALA A 56 0.58 14.29 2.61
C ALA A 56 -0.80 14.85 2.23
N ILE A 57 -1.90 14.20 2.61
CA ILE A 57 -3.26 14.71 2.45
C ILE A 57 -3.43 15.83 3.48
N PRO A 58 -3.75 17.08 3.07
CA PRO A 58 -4.15 18.11 4.01
C PRO A 58 -5.32 17.60 4.86
N HIS A 59 -5.07 17.38 6.16
CA HIS A 59 -6.13 17.11 7.11
C HIS A 59 -7.03 18.34 7.15
N HIS A 60 -8.14 18.31 6.42
CA HIS A 60 -9.18 19.31 6.60
C HIS A 60 -9.82 19.04 7.97
N PRO A 61 -9.77 19.97 8.94
CA PRO A 61 -10.62 19.88 10.09
C PRO A 61 -12.05 20.11 9.56
N SER A 62 -12.82 19.02 9.48
CA SER A 62 -14.28 19.07 9.38
C SER A 62 -14.88 19.24 10.77
#